data_AF-A0A945HXB2-F1
#
_entry.id   AF-A0A945HXB2-F1
#
_cell.length_a   1.000
_cell.length_b   1.000
_cell.length_c   1.000
_cell.angle_alpha   90.00
_cell.angle_beta   90.00
_cell.angle_gamma   90.00
#
_symmetry.space_group_name_H-M   'P 1'
#
loop_
_entity.id
_entity.type
_entity.pdbx_description
1 polymer ?
#
loop_
_entity_poly.entity_id
_entity_poly.type
_entity_poly.pdbx_seq_one_letter_code
_entity_poly.pdbx_strand_id
1 'polypeptide(L)'
;MKKLIILICLLALIISPVHADDSVDYSGKIFMEGELVDNSLIKISVRAEEVQDESLGIAFNLIYEKDKLQFVRYLPGDFLELGGDPFYLVKNSDGKVIFGETLSRSDYFPSGSGEVAQFYFQIKEGDNFSFSFDKGVLSTFDEVRQDLLNIFWEPYQMSKNDGLIFSTKSSVIGIEEKSGVITFFRVGIFILSSILGVFVVLIMKKQQRKIGNSSVNFN
;
A
#
# COMPACT_ATOMS: atom_id res chain seq x y z
N MET A 1 -32.86 36.29 -0.62
CA MET A 1 -31.58 35.91 -1.27
C MET A 1 -30.40 35.86 -0.30
N LYS A 2 -30.12 36.91 0.49
CA LYS A 2 -29.00 36.91 1.47
C LYS A 2 -28.99 35.71 2.46
N LYS A 3 -30.17 35.29 2.96
CA LYS A 3 -30.30 34.13 3.85
C LYS A 3 -29.99 32.76 3.19
N LEU A 4 -30.14 32.66 1.86
CA LEU A 4 -29.88 31.43 1.10
C LEU A 4 -28.38 31.22 0.89
N ILE A 5 -27.65 32.31 0.59
CA ILE A 5 -26.20 32.28 0.40
C ILE A 5 -25.48 31.85 1.69
N ILE A 6 -25.92 32.38 2.84
CA ILE A 6 -25.36 32.01 4.15
C ILE A 6 -25.58 30.52 4.44
N LEU A 7 -26.75 29.96 4.10
CA LEU A 7 -27.04 28.54 4.30
C LEU A 7 -26.18 27.64 3.40
N ILE A 8 -25.93 28.05 2.14
CA ILE A 8 -25.06 27.32 1.21
C ILE A 8 -23.60 27.34 1.70
N CYS A 9 -23.10 28.48 2.18
CA CYS A 9 -21.77 28.57 2.77
C CYS A 9 -21.63 27.72 4.03
N LEU A 10 -22.66 27.66 4.88
CA LEU A 10 -22.66 26.81 6.07
C LEU A 10 -22.66 25.31 5.72
N LEU A 11 -23.40 24.91 4.68
CA LEU A 11 -23.40 23.53 4.18
C LEU A 11 -22.06 23.15 3.55
N ALA A 12 -21.42 24.06 2.80
CA ALA A 12 -20.11 23.81 2.20
C ALA A 12 -19.01 23.61 3.25
N LEU A 13 -19.12 24.28 4.41
CA LEU A 13 -18.22 24.08 5.56
C LEU A 13 -18.38 22.69 6.22
N ILE A 14 -19.58 22.11 6.21
CA ILE A 14 -19.84 20.77 6.76
C ILE A 14 -19.35 19.66 5.81
N ILE A 15 -19.22 19.96 4.51
CA ILE A 15 -18.66 19.04 3.50
C ILE A 15 -17.13 19.17 3.40
N SER A 16 -16.48 19.92 4.30
CA SER A 16 -15.03 19.87 4.42
C SER A 16 -14.64 18.40 4.55
N PRO A 17 -13.86 17.83 3.61
CA PRO A 17 -13.45 16.44 3.71
C PRO A 17 -12.73 16.32 5.04
N VAL A 18 -13.33 15.56 5.97
CA VAL A 18 -12.60 14.98 7.08
C VAL A 18 -11.51 14.20 6.37
N HIS A 19 -10.32 14.78 6.30
CA HIS A 19 -9.13 14.04 5.93
C HIS A 19 -8.99 13.09 7.10
N ALA A 20 -9.57 11.90 6.95
CA ALA A 20 -9.22 10.78 7.80
C ALA A 20 -7.70 10.75 7.72
N ASP A 21 -7.08 11.01 8.87
CA ASP A 21 -5.64 10.87 9.02
C ASP A 21 -5.39 9.37 8.90
N ASP A 22 -5.32 8.89 7.66
CA ASP A 22 -5.03 7.51 7.30
C ASP A 22 -3.54 7.21 7.54
N SER A 23 -2.88 7.94 8.46
CA SER A 23 -1.58 7.56 9.02
C SER A 23 -1.79 6.33 9.90
N VAL A 24 -1.97 5.19 9.25
CA VAL A 24 -1.66 3.91 9.85
C VAL A 24 -0.21 4.02 10.30
N ASP A 25 -0.01 4.03 11.62
CA ASP A 25 1.31 4.08 12.22
C ASP A 25 1.98 2.72 11.98
N TYR A 26 2.76 2.66 10.89
CA TYR A 26 3.51 1.45 10.53
C TYR A 26 4.73 1.34 11.44
N SER A 27 4.94 0.16 12.03
CA SER A 27 6.11 -0.11 12.89
C SER A 27 7.39 -0.43 12.09
N GLY A 28 7.45 0.04 10.84
CA GLY A 28 8.55 -0.16 9.90
C GLY A 28 8.10 -0.47 8.49
N LYS A 29 9.08 -0.58 7.58
CA LYS A 29 8.88 -0.89 6.17
C LYS A 29 9.84 -1.97 5.68
N ILE A 30 9.34 -2.90 4.89
CA ILE A 30 10.13 -3.77 4.02
C ILE A 30 9.94 -3.33 2.57
N PHE A 31 11.03 -3.08 1.87
CA PHE A 31 11.00 -2.59 0.49
C PHE A 31 12.09 -3.23 -0.35
N MET A 32 12.02 -2.98 -1.66
CA MET A 32 12.98 -3.48 -2.63
C MET A 32 13.71 -2.32 -3.31
N GLU A 33 15.00 -2.50 -3.56
CA GLU A 33 15.82 -1.67 -4.43
C GLU A 33 16.37 -2.54 -5.55
N GLY A 34 16.32 -2.05 -6.78
CA GLY A 34 16.82 -2.77 -7.95
C GLY A 34 18.00 -2.08 -8.59
N GLU A 35 18.96 -2.88 -9.04
CA GLU A 35 20.15 -2.44 -9.76
C GLU A 35 20.37 -3.36 -10.97
N LEU A 36 20.68 -2.78 -12.12
CA LEU A 36 21.15 -3.51 -13.28
C LEU A 36 22.66 -3.74 -13.16
N VAL A 37 23.07 -4.95 -12.79
CA VAL A 37 24.49 -5.31 -12.60
C VAL A 37 25.22 -5.33 -13.95
N ASP A 38 24.55 -5.85 -14.97
CA ASP A 38 24.96 -5.78 -16.37
C ASP A 38 23.72 -5.86 -17.29
N ASN A 39 23.92 -5.80 -18.61
CA ASN A 39 22.82 -5.81 -19.60
C ASN A 39 21.87 -7.02 -19.53
N SER A 40 22.20 -8.04 -18.76
CA SER A 40 21.55 -9.33 -18.67
C SER A 40 21.21 -9.73 -17.23
N LEU A 41 21.69 -9.02 -16.20
CA LEU A 41 21.55 -9.41 -14.80
C LEU A 41 21.01 -8.27 -13.94
N ILE A 42 19.93 -8.56 -13.21
CA ILE A 42 19.30 -7.66 -12.24
C ILE A 42 19.60 -8.14 -10.83
N LYS A 43 19.96 -7.22 -9.93
CA LYS A 43 20.02 -7.43 -8.49
C LYS A 43 18.84 -6.72 -7.84
N ILE A 44 18.08 -7.43 -7.01
CA ILE A 44 17.01 -6.90 -6.17
C ILE A 44 17.42 -7.06 -4.70
N SER A 45 17.72 -5.96 -4.03
CA SER A 45 17.97 -5.91 -2.59
C SER A 45 16.65 -5.71 -1.85
N VAL A 46 16.29 -6.63 -0.98
CA VAL A 46 15.19 -6.47 -0.01
C VAL A 46 15.76 -5.86 1.26
N ARG A 47 15.15 -4.78 1.74
CA ARG A 47 15.64 -3.98 2.87
C ARG A 47 14.55 -3.73 3.89
N ALA A 48 14.96 -3.71 5.15
CA ALA A 48 14.17 -3.24 6.27
C ALA A 48 14.53 -1.79 6.60
N GLU A 49 13.51 -0.97 6.87
CA GLU A 49 13.64 0.44 7.25
C GLU A 49 12.77 0.71 8.48
N GLU A 50 13.38 1.28 9.52
CA GLU A 50 12.70 1.77 10.73
C GLU A 50 11.82 0.72 11.43
N VAL A 51 12.24 -0.56 11.42
CA VAL A 51 11.56 -1.63 12.17
C VAL A 51 11.73 -1.37 13.66
N GLN A 52 10.65 -1.06 14.37
CA GLN A 52 10.74 -0.69 15.78
C GLN A 52 10.85 -1.90 16.71
N ASP A 53 10.19 -3.00 16.33
CA ASP A 53 10.09 -4.21 17.15
C ASP A 53 11.26 -5.17 16.89
N GLU A 54 11.69 -5.86 17.95
CA GLU A 54 12.73 -6.89 17.88
C GLU A 54 12.27 -8.07 17.00
N SER A 55 13.06 -8.37 15.97
CA SER A 55 12.71 -9.34 14.93
C SER A 55 13.38 -10.69 15.18
N LEU A 56 12.58 -11.74 15.38
CA LEU A 56 13.02 -13.14 15.46
C LEU A 56 13.25 -13.75 14.06
N GLY A 57 12.47 -13.31 13.08
CA GLY A 57 12.55 -13.85 11.73
C GLY A 57 11.69 -13.10 10.73
N ILE A 58 12.03 -13.24 9.47
CA ILE A 58 11.32 -12.65 8.34
C ILE A 58 11.07 -13.71 7.27
N ALA A 59 9.88 -13.72 6.69
CA ALA A 59 9.54 -14.61 5.60
C ALA A 59 8.64 -13.91 4.59
N PHE A 60 8.83 -14.20 3.30
CA PHE A 60 7.98 -13.68 2.23
C PHE A 60 8.10 -14.53 0.97
N ASN A 61 7.12 -14.38 0.09
CA ASN A 61 7.21 -14.82 -1.29
C ASN A 61 7.54 -13.60 -2.16
N LEU A 62 8.71 -13.61 -2.80
CA LEU A 62 9.06 -12.62 -3.82
C LEU A 62 8.54 -13.09 -5.18
N ILE A 63 7.53 -12.40 -5.70
CA ILE A 63 6.90 -12.69 -6.99
C ILE A 63 7.65 -11.93 -8.10
N TYR A 64 7.91 -12.61 -9.22
CA TYR A 64 8.57 -12.04 -10.40
C TYR A 64 7.98 -12.61 -11.70
N GLU A 65 8.19 -11.90 -12.81
CA GLU A 65 7.71 -12.31 -14.14
C GLU A 65 8.58 -13.44 -14.73
N LYS A 66 8.24 -14.70 -14.47
CA LYS A 66 9.02 -15.89 -14.87
C LYS A 66 9.33 -16.03 -16.36
N ASP A 67 8.50 -15.44 -17.22
CA ASP A 67 8.68 -15.48 -18.66
C ASP A 67 9.79 -14.51 -19.10
N LYS A 68 9.95 -13.41 -18.37
CA LYS A 68 10.98 -12.38 -18.60
C LYS A 68 12.26 -12.60 -17.80
N LEU A 69 12.17 -13.26 -16.65
CA LEU A 69 13.26 -13.36 -15.68
C LEU A 69 13.51 -14.82 -15.26
N GLN A 70 14.76 -15.13 -14.91
CA GLN A 70 15.16 -16.38 -14.29
C GLN A 70 15.90 -16.09 -12.99
N PHE A 71 15.39 -16.59 -11.87
CA PHE A 71 16.13 -16.56 -10.61
C PHE A 71 17.45 -17.34 -10.73
N VAL A 72 18.55 -16.73 -10.32
CA VAL A 72 19.91 -17.30 -10.40
C VAL A 72 20.39 -17.72 -9.02
N ARG A 73 20.41 -16.78 -8.08
CA ARG A 73 20.94 -16.97 -6.72
C ARG A 73 20.44 -15.89 -5.78
N TYR A 74 20.65 -16.12 -4.49
CA TYR A 74 20.51 -15.09 -3.46
C TYR A 74 21.81 -14.95 -2.66
N LEU A 75 21.95 -13.81 -1.97
CA LEU A 75 22.93 -13.59 -0.92
C LEU A 75 22.19 -13.11 0.34
N PRO A 76 22.57 -13.57 1.54
CA PRO A 76 22.02 -13.04 2.77
C PRO A 76 22.40 -11.57 2.95
N GLY A 77 21.53 -10.81 3.61
CA GLY A 77 21.82 -9.45 4.06
C GLY A 77 22.19 -9.42 5.56
N ASP A 78 22.46 -8.24 6.08
CA ASP A 78 22.97 -8.06 7.44
C ASP A 78 21.87 -7.94 8.52
N PHE A 79 20.60 -7.76 8.15
CA PHE A 79 19.54 -7.38 9.09
C PHE A 79 19.41 -8.33 10.29
N LEU A 80 19.31 -9.66 10.06
CA LEU A 80 19.25 -10.64 11.14
C LEU A 80 20.64 -11.15 11.57
N GLU A 81 21.67 -11.03 10.73
CA GLU A 81 23.05 -11.40 11.09
C GLU A 81 23.61 -10.57 12.26
N LEU A 82 23.08 -9.36 12.49
CA LEU A 82 23.38 -8.57 13.69
C LEU A 82 22.97 -9.26 15.00
N GLY A 83 22.02 -10.18 14.93
CA GLY A 83 21.47 -10.91 16.07
C GLY A 83 22.19 -12.21 16.44
N GLY A 84 22.82 -12.86 15.46
CA GLY A 84 23.39 -14.20 15.63
C GLY A 84 23.66 -14.91 14.30
N ASP A 85 23.53 -16.24 14.30
CA ASP A 85 23.69 -17.10 13.10
C ASP A 85 22.30 -17.58 12.62
N PRO A 86 21.68 -16.86 11.66
CA PRO A 86 20.32 -17.16 11.23
C PRO A 86 20.21 -18.44 10.37
N PHE A 87 19.05 -19.09 10.47
CA PHE A 87 18.65 -20.20 9.62
C PHE A 87 17.93 -19.70 8.37
N TYR A 88 18.42 -20.11 7.20
CA TYR A 88 17.87 -19.70 5.91
C TYR A 88 17.03 -20.80 5.25
N LEU A 89 15.93 -20.38 4.63
CA LEU A 89 15.11 -21.19 3.73
C LEU A 89 14.90 -20.42 2.43
N VAL A 90 15.46 -20.93 1.33
CA VAL A 90 15.22 -20.34 0.00
C VAL A 90 14.80 -21.42 -1.00
N LYS A 91 13.65 -21.21 -1.64
CA LYS A 91 13.12 -22.11 -2.67
C LYS A 91 12.54 -21.30 -3.82
N ASN A 92 13.04 -21.54 -5.03
CA ASN A 92 12.45 -20.99 -6.25
C ASN A 92 11.40 -21.94 -6.83
N SER A 93 10.22 -21.44 -7.16
CA SER A 93 9.15 -22.21 -7.78
C SER A 93 8.20 -21.29 -8.55
N ASP A 94 8.10 -21.47 -9.86
CA ASP A 94 7.06 -20.89 -10.73
C ASP A 94 6.86 -19.37 -10.61
N GLY A 95 7.91 -18.57 -10.87
CA GLY A 95 7.81 -17.11 -10.79
C GLY A 95 7.76 -16.56 -9.36
N LYS A 96 8.20 -17.36 -8.39
CA LYS A 96 8.24 -17.00 -6.99
C LYS A 96 9.49 -17.54 -6.31
N VAL A 97 10.13 -16.70 -5.52
CA VAL A 97 11.16 -17.10 -4.55
C VAL A 97 10.52 -17.10 -3.16
N ILE A 98 10.40 -18.27 -2.55
CA ILE A 98 9.98 -18.42 -1.15
C ILE A 98 11.23 -18.21 -0.30
N PHE A 99 11.25 -17.15 0.48
CA PHE A 99 12.36 -16.78 1.36
C PHE A 99 11.90 -16.81 2.81
N GLY A 100 12.77 -17.31 3.69
CA GLY A 100 12.61 -17.23 5.12
C GLY A 100 13.97 -17.19 5.80
N GLU A 101 14.07 -16.39 6.84
CA GLU A 101 15.25 -16.25 7.69
C GLU A 101 14.80 -16.12 9.13
N THR A 102 15.46 -16.83 10.06
CA THR A 102 15.09 -16.79 11.48
C THR A 102 16.29 -17.06 12.38
N LEU A 103 16.32 -16.40 13.53
CA LEU A 103 17.33 -16.60 14.57
C LEU A 103 16.96 -17.73 15.54
N SER A 104 17.95 -18.25 16.26
CA SER A 104 17.68 -19.12 17.40
C SER A 104 17.03 -18.33 18.53
N ARG A 105 16.22 -19.00 19.35
CA ARG A 105 15.58 -18.37 20.53
C ARG A 105 16.57 -17.86 21.58
N SER A 106 17.82 -18.28 21.50
CA SER A 106 18.91 -17.85 22.38
C SER A 106 19.63 -16.59 21.90
N ASP A 107 19.38 -16.17 20.67
CA ASP A 107 20.12 -15.11 20.01
C ASP A 107 19.57 -13.73 20.39
N TYR A 108 20.30 -12.68 20.02
CA TYR A 108 19.81 -11.32 20.14
C TYR A 108 18.88 -11.02 18.97
N PHE A 109 17.75 -10.34 19.20
CA PHE A 109 16.80 -10.02 18.14
C PHE A 109 16.98 -8.55 17.71
N PRO A 110 17.45 -8.29 16.49
CA PRO A 110 17.71 -6.93 16.06
C PRO A 110 16.41 -6.19 15.74
N SER A 111 16.48 -4.86 15.84
CA SER A 111 15.48 -3.92 15.33
C SER A 111 16.21 -2.80 14.56
N GLY A 112 15.46 -2.04 13.77
CA GLY A 112 15.96 -0.91 12.99
C GLY A 112 15.95 -1.15 11.49
N SER A 113 17.05 -0.80 10.83
CA SER A 113 17.18 -0.85 9.37
C SER A 113 18.35 -1.74 8.96
N GLY A 114 18.23 -2.42 7.82
CA GLY A 114 19.27 -3.32 7.32
C GLY A 114 18.90 -3.93 5.97
N GLU A 115 19.85 -4.61 5.34
CA GLU A 115 19.57 -5.44 4.17
C GLU A 115 19.09 -6.81 4.64
N VAL A 116 17.96 -7.29 4.12
CA VAL A 116 17.44 -8.62 4.45
C VAL A 116 18.09 -9.66 3.54
N ALA A 117 18.05 -9.43 2.23
CA ALA A 117 18.62 -10.34 1.25
C ALA A 117 18.80 -9.66 -0.11
N GLN A 118 19.73 -10.17 -0.91
CA GLN A 118 19.87 -9.81 -2.32
C GLN A 118 19.47 -10.97 -3.21
N PHE A 119 18.65 -10.72 -4.22
CA PHE A 119 18.21 -11.70 -5.21
C PHE A 119 18.72 -11.32 -6.59
N TYR A 120 19.30 -12.29 -7.30
CA TYR A 120 19.85 -12.07 -8.64
C TYR A 120 18.99 -12.77 -9.69
N PHE A 121 18.61 -12.03 -10.71
CA PHE A 121 17.75 -12.48 -11.80
C PHE A 121 18.42 -12.26 -13.16
N GLN A 122 18.50 -13.32 -13.95
CA GLN A 122 18.90 -13.26 -15.35
C GLN A 122 17.71 -12.79 -16.19
N ILE A 123 17.93 -11.76 -17.00
CA ILE A 123 16.96 -11.27 -18.00
C ILE A 123 16.93 -12.25 -19.16
N LYS A 124 15.74 -12.75 -19.48
CA LYS A 124 15.44 -13.51 -20.70
C LYS A 124 14.97 -12.58 -21.81
N GLU A 125 14.00 -11.72 -21.50
CA GLU A 125 13.38 -10.81 -22.46
C GLU A 125 12.69 -9.63 -21.75
N GLY A 126 12.42 -8.58 -22.52
CA GLY A 126 11.75 -7.37 -22.06
C GLY A 126 12.67 -6.33 -21.43
N ASP A 127 12.12 -5.12 -21.25
CA ASP A 127 12.80 -3.97 -20.66
C ASP A 127 12.14 -3.50 -19.36
N ASN A 128 10.94 -3.98 -19.05
CA ASN A 128 10.18 -3.59 -17.86
C ASN A 128 9.91 -4.81 -17.00
N PHE A 129 10.27 -4.69 -15.72
CA PHE A 129 10.24 -5.78 -14.75
C PHE A 129 9.47 -5.33 -13.50
N SER A 130 8.61 -6.20 -13.00
CA SER A 130 7.89 -5.99 -11.75
C SER A 130 8.19 -7.07 -10.72
N PHE A 131 8.29 -6.64 -9.47
CA PHE A 131 8.55 -7.46 -8.30
C PHE A 131 7.53 -7.08 -7.22
N SER A 132 6.98 -8.07 -6.53
CA SER A 132 6.05 -7.83 -5.42
C SER A 132 6.22 -8.85 -4.32
N PHE A 133 5.82 -8.45 -3.11
CA PHE A 133 5.72 -9.37 -1.99
C PHE A 133 4.35 -10.06 -1.98
N ASP A 134 4.35 -11.33 -1.59
CA ASP A 134 3.17 -12.11 -1.22
C ASP A 134 3.46 -12.81 0.12
N LYS A 135 2.45 -12.92 0.99
CA LYS A 135 2.56 -13.55 2.33
C LYS A 135 3.78 -13.07 3.16
N GLY A 136 4.03 -11.76 3.17
CA GLY A 136 5.07 -11.16 4.00
C GLY A 136 4.74 -11.32 5.49
N VAL A 137 5.71 -11.77 6.27
CA VAL A 137 5.64 -11.97 7.71
C VAL A 137 6.94 -11.51 8.34
N LEU A 138 6.85 -10.67 9.35
CA LEU A 138 7.94 -10.35 10.27
C LEU A 138 7.50 -10.82 11.66
N SER A 139 8.23 -11.78 12.23
CA SER A 139 7.86 -12.43 13.50
C SER A 139 8.69 -11.86 14.65
N THR A 140 8.03 -11.62 15.79
CA THR A 140 8.68 -11.24 17.05
C THR A 140 8.78 -12.45 18.00
N PHE A 141 9.48 -12.28 19.13
CA PHE A 141 9.70 -13.35 20.11
C PHE A 141 8.49 -13.65 21.01
N ASP A 142 7.46 -12.81 21.03
CA ASP A 142 6.38 -12.90 22.01
C ASP A 142 5.74 -14.30 22.08
N GLU A 143 5.38 -14.73 23.31
CA GLU A 143 4.97 -16.11 23.66
C GLU A 143 3.83 -16.68 22.79
N VAL A 144 3.08 -15.79 22.14
CA VAL A 144 2.11 -16.11 21.09
C VAL A 144 2.66 -15.49 19.82
N ARG A 145 3.03 -16.31 18.82
CA ARG A 145 3.50 -15.87 17.50
C ARG A 145 2.63 -14.73 16.98
N GLN A 146 3.15 -13.50 17.06
CA GLN A 146 2.52 -12.32 16.49
C GLN A 146 3.25 -12.00 15.20
N ASP A 147 2.55 -12.14 14.09
CA ASP A 147 3.00 -11.55 12.83
C ASP A 147 2.83 -10.04 13.01
N LEU A 148 3.88 -9.25 12.76
CA LEU A 148 3.77 -7.79 12.79
C LEU A 148 2.85 -7.35 11.64
N LEU A 149 1.57 -7.17 11.97
CA LEU A 149 0.53 -6.78 11.02
C LEU A 149 0.72 -5.33 10.51
N ASN A 150 1.58 -4.56 11.17
CA ASN A 150 1.81 -3.13 10.90
C ASN A 150 3.13 -2.85 10.15
N ILE A 151 3.65 -3.82 9.40
CA ILE A 151 4.79 -3.60 8.51
C ILE A 151 4.31 -3.27 7.11
N PHE A 152 4.82 -2.18 6.54
CA PHE A 152 4.53 -1.82 5.15
C PHE A 152 5.42 -2.61 4.19
N TRP A 153 4.82 -3.34 3.23
CA TRP A 153 5.55 -4.08 2.21
C TRP A 153 5.46 -3.37 0.86
N GLU A 154 6.56 -2.75 0.41
CA GLU A 154 6.58 -1.91 -0.79
C GLU A 154 7.04 -2.72 -2.03
N PRO A 155 6.19 -2.86 -3.07
CA PRO A 155 6.58 -3.53 -4.30
C PRO A 155 7.51 -2.64 -5.14
N TYR A 156 8.12 -3.24 -6.17
CA TYR A 156 9.14 -2.58 -6.96
C TYR A 156 8.96 -2.81 -8.46
N GLN A 157 9.22 -1.75 -9.23
CA GLN A 157 9.21 -1.79 -10.68
C GLN A 157 10.46 -1.10 -11.22
N MET A 158 11.04 -1.67 -12.27
CA MET A 158 12.18 -1.08 -12.96
C MET A 158 12.07 -1.20 -14.47
N SER A 159 12.66 -0.22 -15.15
CA SER A 159 12.86 -0.16 -16.60
C SER A 159 14.35 -0.21 -16.88
N LYS A 160 14.78 -1.06 -17.81
CA LYS A 160 16.17 -1.19 -18.26
C LYS A 160 16.69 0.10 -18.88
N ASN A 161 15.81 0.87 -19.53
CA ASN A 161 16.18 2.04 -20.32
C ASN A 161 16.26 3.32 -19.51
N ASP A 162 15.52 3.40 -18.40
CA ASP A 162 15.35 4.69 -17.72
C ASP A 162 16.46 5.00 -16.71
N GLY A 163 17.20 4.01 -16.21
CA GLY A 163 18.12 4.20 -15.07
C GLY A 163 17.46 4.87 -13.84
N LEU A 164 16.14 5.08 -13.90
CA LEU A 164 15.31 5.85 -12.99
C LEU A 164 14.26 4.88 -12.46
N ILE A 165 14.32 4.73 -11.15
CA ILE A 165 13.56 3.78 -10.35
C ILE A 165 12.20 4.42 -10.03
N PHE A 166 11.11 3.78 -10.44
CA PHE A 166 9.76 4.17 -10.01
C PHE A 166 9.26 3.20 -8.95
N SER A 167 9.44 3.54 -7.68
CA SER A 167 8.72 2.85 -6.59
C SER A 167 7.26 3.27 -6.65
N THR A 168 6.39 2.37 -7.13
CA THR A 168 4.94 2.58 -7.06
C THR A 168 4.46 2.05 -5.73
N LYS A 169 4.11 2.96 -4.82
CA LYS A 169 3.46 2.61 -3.54
C LYS A 169 2.15 1.87 -3.82
N SER A 170 2.19 0.55 -3.78
CA SER A 170 0.99 -0.29 -3.71
C SER A 170 0.99 -0.98 -2.36
N SER A 171 0.12 -0.51 -1.48
CA SER A 171 -0.06 -1.07 -0.16
C SER A 171 -0.74 -2.44 -0.27
N VAL A 172 0.03 -3.52 -0.28
CA VAL A 172 -0.52 -4.86 -0.02
C VAL A 172 -0.64 -4.96 1.51
N ILE A 173 -1.70 -4.37 2.05
CA ILE A 173 -2.06 -4.61 3.44
C ILE A 173 -2.59 -6.05 3.48
N GLY A 174 -1.98 -6.92 4.29
CA GLY A 174 -2.42 -8.28 4.55
C GLY A 174 -3.74 -8.32 5.33
N ILE A 175 -4.78 -7.64 4.82
CA ILE A 175 -6.12 -7.60 5.39
C ILE A 175 -6.83 -8.86 4.93
N GLU A 176 -7.13 -9.77 5.86
CA GLU A 176 -8.28 -10.65 5.69
C GLU A 176 -9.51 -9.80 5.36
N GLU A 177 -9.99 -9.88 4.11
CA GLU A 177 -11.13 -9.11 3.61
C GLU A 177 -12.34 -9.19 4.56
N LYS A 178 -12.54 -8.14 5.37
CA LYS A 178 -13.87 -7.70 5.78
C LYS A 178 -14.28 -6.53 4.87
N SER A 179 -14.41 -6.80 3.58
CA SER A 179 -14.79 -5.87 2.50
C SER A 179 -16.27 -5.44 2.53
N GLY A 180 -16.83 -5.19 3.72
CA GLY A 180 -18.25 -4.92 3.89
C GLY A 180 -18.59 -3.44 4.02
N VAL A 181 -17.77 -2.63 4.70
CA VAL A 181 -18.28 -1.39 5.31
C VAL A 181 -18.00 -0.12 4.48
N ILE A 182 -16.89 -0.07 3.75
CA ILE A 182 -16.45 1.17 3.08
C ILE A 182 -17.29 1.49 1.83
N THR A 183 -17.81 0.47 1.14
CA THR A 183 -18.62 0.65 -0.08
C THR A 183 -19.99 1.27 0.21
N PHE A 184 -20.61 0.97 1.36
CA PHE A 184 -21.92 1.53 1.70
C PHE A 184 -21.88 3.04 1.96
N PHE A 185 -20.76 3.55 2.48
CA PHE A 185 -20.67 4.97 2.85
C PHE A 185 -20.65 5.89 1.60
N ARG A 186 -19.96 5.47 0.53
CA ARG A 186 -19.92 6.24 -0.73
C ARG A 186 -21.28 6.24 -1.45
N VAL A 187 -21.98 5.10 -1.48
CA VAL A 187 -23.32 5.01 -2.10
C VAL A 187 -24.35 5.87 -1.35
N GLY A 188 -24.28 5.92 -0.01
CA GLY A 188 -25.16 6.75 0.80
C GLY A 188 -25.07 8.25 0.49
N ILE A 189 -23.84 8.77 0.28
CA ILE A 189 -23.61 10.18 -0.05
C ILE A 189 -24.22 10.56 -1.41
N PHE A 190 -24.11 9.69 -2.42
CA PHE A 190 -24.68 9.92 -3.76
C PHE A 190 -26.22 9.94 -3.76
N ILE A 191 -26.86 9.11 -2.93
CA ILE A 191 -28.32 9.10 -2.82
C ILE A 191 -28.79 10.39 -2.15
N LEU A 192 -28.10 10.83 -1.08
CA LEU A 192 -28.45 12.06 -0.36
C LEU A 192 -28.32 13.31 -1.25
N SER A 193 -27.25 13.41 -2.06
CA SER A 193 -27.05 14.55 -2.96
C SER A 193 -28.12 14.64 -4.04
N SER A 194 -28.58 13.49 -4.55
CA SER A 194 -29.63 13.40 -5.57
C SER A 194 -30.98 13.89 -5.02
N ILE A 195 -31.33 13.49 -3.80
CA ILE A 195 -32.56 13.94 -3.12
C ILE A 195 -32.52 15.46 -2.88
N LEU A 196 -31.38 15.99 -2.45
CA LEU A 196 -31.21 17.43 -2.20
C LEU A 196 -31.39 18.24 -3.50
N GLY A 197 -30.83 17.76 -4.61
CA GLY A 197 -30.97 18.39 -5.93
C GLY A 197 -32.43 18.51 -6.38
N VAL A 198 -33.22 17.44 -6.23
CA VAL A 198 -34.65 17.44 -6.56
C VAL A 198 -35.42 18.46 -5.70
N PHE A 199 -35.08 18.54 -4.41
CA PHE A 199 -35.74 19.46 -3.49
C PHE A 199 -35.48 20.94 -3.86
N VAL A 200 -34.26 21.27 -4.28
CA VAL A 200 -33.90 22.61 -4.76
C VAL A 200 -34.71 22.98 -6.01
N VAL A 201 -34.81 22.07 -6.98
CA VAL A 201 -35.60 22.29 -8.22
C VAL A 201 -37.08 22.52 -7.89
N LEU A 202 -37.65 21.76 -6.97
CA LEU A 202 -39.05 21.93 -6.54
C LEU A 202 -39.30 23.29 -5.87
N ILE A 203 -38.37 23.75 -5.02
CA ILE A 203 -38.45 25.07 -4.39
C ILE A 203 -38.38 26.18 -5.46
N MET A 204 -37.47 26.08 -6.42
CA MET A 204 -37.34 27.06 -7.51
C MET A 204 -38.62 27.13 -8.36
N LYS A 205 -39.19 25.97 -8.73
CA LYS A 205 -40.44 25.91 -9.50
C LYS A 205 -41.64 26.51 -8.74
N LYS A 206 -41.69 26.33 -7.41
CA LYS A 206 -42.73 26.94 -6.56
C LYS A 206 -42.58 28.46 -6.44
N GLN A 207 -41.35 28.99 -6.43
CA GLN A 207 -41.12 30.44 -6.42
C GLN A 207 -41.49 31.10 -7.76
N GLN A 208 -41.18 30.48 -8.90
CA GLN A 208 -41.56 31.00 -10.22
C GLN A 208 -43.08 31.13 -10.37
N ARG A 209 -43.86 30.16 -9.87
CA ARG A 209 -45.34 30.23 -9.88
C ARG A 209 -45.90 31.41 -9.06
N LYS A 210 -45.23 31.81 -7.98
CA LYS A 210 -45.67 32.99 -7.21
C LYS A 210 -45.41 34.30 -7.96
N ILE A 211 -44.31 34.40 -8.70
CA ILE A 211 -43.94 35.60 -9.45
C ILE A 211 -44.87 35.81 -10.66
N GLY A 212 -45.25 34.72 -11.35
CA GLY A 212 -46.19 34.78 -12.48
C GLY A 212 -47.63 35.18 -12.11
N ASN A 213 -48.05 35.00 -10.85
CA ASN A 213 -49.39 35.37 -10.40
C ASN A 213 -49.47 36.80 -9.82
N SER A 214 -48.35 37.52 -9.74
CA SER A 214 -48.30 38.91 -9.25
C SER A 214 -48.37 39.98 -10.35
N SER A 215 -48.56 39.61 -11.63
CA SER A 215 -48.64 40.54 -12.75
C SER A 215 -50.06 40.72 -13.28
N VAL A 216 -50.97 41.28 -12.47
CA VAL A 216 -52.33 41.75 -12.82
C VAL A 216 -52.71 42.74 -11.68
N ASN A 217 -53.05 44.03 -11.81
CA ASN A 217 -53.52 44.93 -12.87
C ASN A 217 -52.91 46.33 -12.63
N PHE A 218 -52.42 47.01 -13.67
CA PHE A 218 -52.44 48.47 -13.70
C PHE A 218 -53.63 48.89 -14.56
N ASN A 219 -54.73 49.23 -13.90
CA ASN A 219 -55.76 50.13 -14.44
C ASN A 219 -55.51 51.50 -13.84
#